data_AF-A0A699TEM8-F1
#
_entry.id   AF-A0A699TEM8-F1
#
_cell.length_a   1.000
_cell.length_b   1.000
_cell.length_c   1.000
_cell.angle_alpha   90.00
_cell.angle_beta   90.00
_cell.angle_gamma   90.00
#
_symmetry.space_group_name_H-M   'P 1'
#
loop_
_entity.id
_entity.type
_entity.pdbx_description
1 polymer ?
#
loop_
_entity_poly.entity_id
_entity_poly.type
_entity_poly.pdbx_seq_one_letter_code
_entity_poly.pdbx_strand_id
1 'polypeptide(L)' 'SMKFLDHVINIQGVHVDPAKVEAIKSWTAPKSPTEVRKFLGLAGYYRRFIEGFSLTAKPLTKLTQKNKTYEWGEEEEESF' A
#
# COMPACT_ATOMS: atom_id res chain seq x y z
N SER A 1 -18.03 6.52 -17.80
CA SER A 1 -16.64 6.39 -17.31
C SER A 1 -15.96 5.28 -18.09
N MET A 2 -14.64 5.36 -18.28
CA MET A 2 -13.84 4.37 -19.03
C MET A 2 -12.80 3.73 -18.09
N LYS A 3 -12.56 2.43 -18.22
CA LYS A 3 -11.46 1.73 -17.52
C LYS A 3 -10.20 1.70 -18.39
N PHE A 4 -9.07 2.13 -17.85
CA PHE A 4 -7.78 2.12 -18.55
C PHE A 4 -6.63 2.01 -17.55
N LEU A 5 -5.71 1.05 -17.76
CA LEU A 5 -4.54 0.81 -16.91
C LEU A 5 -4.83 0.79 -15.40
N ASP A 6 -5.86 0.05 -14.98
CA ASP A 6 -6.30 -0.05 -13.58
C ASP A 6 -6.87 1.26 -12.97
N HIS A 7 -7.24 2.23 -13.81
CA HIS A 7 -7.92 3.46 -13.41
C HIS A 7 -9.30 3.58 -14.03
N VAL A 8 -10.19 4.29 -13.34
CA VAL A 8 -11.49 4.75 -13.83
C VAL A 8 -11.38 6.22 -14.21
N ILE A 9 -11.60 6.55 -15.48
CA ILE A 9 -11.52 7.91 -16.01
C ILE A 9 -12.93 8.43 -16.30
N ASN A 10 -13.27 9.60 -15.78
CA ASN A 10 -14.55 10.28 -15.99
C ASN A 10 -14.39 11.80 -16.07
N ILE A 11 -15.49 12.54 -16.18
CA ILE A 11 -15.47 14.01 -16.27
C ILE A 11 -14.92 14.68 -15.00
N GLN A 12 -14.90 13.96 -13.87
CA GLN A 12 -14.34 14.39 -12.59
C GLN A 12 -12.85 14.06 -12.45
N GLY A 13 -12.24 13.37 -13.42
CA GLY A 13 -10.81 13.07 -13.45
C GLY A 13 -10.48 11.58 -13.44
N VAL A 14 -9.30 11.26 -12.87
CA VAL A 14 -8.74 9.90 -12.79
C VAL A 14 -8.93 9.36 -11.38
N HIS A 15 -9.55 8.20 -11.28
CA HIS A 15 -9.86 7.51 -10.03
C HIS A 15 -9.24 6.12 -10.03
N VAL A 16 -8.92 5.60 -8.85
CA VAL A 16 -8.45 4.21 -8.70
C VAL A 16 -9.60 3.25 -9.02
N ASP A 17 -9.32 2.15 -9.73
CA ASP A 17 -10.32 1.08 -9.89
C ASP A 17 -10.68 0.49 -8.51
N PRO A 18 -11.97 0.53 -8.09
CA PRO A 18 -12.40 -0.02 -6.81
C PRO A 18 -11.95 -1.47 -6.57
N ALA A 19 -11.83 -2.28 -7.63
CA ALA A 19 -11.37 -3.67 -7.50
C ALA A 19 -9.93 -3.77 -6.94
N LYS A 20 -9.08 -2.77 -7.21
CA LYS A 20 -7.71 -2.72 -6.69
C LYS A 20 -7.66 -2.25 -5.26
N VAL A 21 -8.56 -1.33 -4.88
CA VAL A 21 -8.74 -0.91 -3.49
C VAL A 21 -9.17 -2.10 -2.63
N GLU A 22 -10.14 -2.88 -3.10
CA GLU A 22 -10.61 -4.07 -2.39
C GLU A 22 -9.51 -5.13 -2.24
N ALA A 23 -8.69 -5.35 -3.28
CA ALA A 23 -7.56 -6.27 -3.17
C ALA A 23 -6.54 -5.84 -2.08
N ILE A 24 -6.28 -4.53 -1.95
CA ILE A 24 -5.41 -3.99 -0.88
C ILE A 24 -6.09 -4.16 0.50
N LYS A 25 -7.39 -3.86 0.62
CA LYS A 25 -8.14 -4.04 1.89
C LYS A 25 -8.20 -5.49 2.35
N SER A 26 -8.23 -6.45 1.42
CA SER A 26 -8.24 -7.88 1.73
C SER A 26 -6.86 -8.46 2.05
N TRP A 27 -5.80 -7.63 1.97
CA TRP A 27 -4.44 -8.09 2.22
C TRP A 27 -4.29 -8.46 3.69
N THR A 28 -3.75 -9.64 3.97
CA THR A 28 -3.45 -10.08 5.34
C THR A 28 -2.13 -9.50 5.80
N ALA A 29 -2.00 -9.19 7.10
CA ALA A 29 -0.74 -8.74 7.69
C ALA A 29 0.46 -9.56 7.14
N PRO A 30 1.42 -8.90 6.46
CA PRO A 30 2.64 -9.53 5.97
C PRO A 30 3.34 -10.32 7.08
N LYS A 31 4.08 -11.36 6.70
CA LYS A 31 4.85 -12.19 7.64
C LYS A 31 6.35 -12.18 7.37
N SER A 32 6.79 -11.38 6.40
CA SER A 32 8.19 -11.28 6.02
C SER A 32 8.54 -9.92 5.41
N PRO A 33 9.81 -9.48 5.48
CA PRO A 33 10.28 -8.27 4.79
C PRO A 33 9.97 -8.27 3.28
N THR A 34 9.96 -9.45 2.65
CA THR A 34 9.67 -9.60 1.23
C THR A 34 8.20 -9.34 0.93
N GLU A 35 7.27 -9.82 1.76
CA GLU A 35 5.85 -9.52 1.64
C GLU A 35 5.55 -8.04 1.90
N VAL A 36 6.21 -7.43 2.88
CA VAL A 36 6.10 -5.99 3.13
C VAL A 36 6.54 -5.19 1.90
N ARG A 37 7.65 -5.55 1.25
CA ARG A 37 8.07 -4.90 -0.01
C ARG A 37 7.04 -5.05 -1.13
N LYS A 38 6.39 -6.22 -1.25
CA LYS A 38 5.34 -6.44 -2.25
C LYS A 38 4.14 -5.54 -1.98
N PHE A 39 3.69 -5.48 -0.72
CA PHE A 39 2.60 -4.60 -0.30
C PHE A 39 2.93 -3.13 -0.57
N LEU A 40 4.09 -2.65 -0.10
CA LEU A 40 4.53 -1.27 -0.31
C LEU A 40 4.68 -0.91 -1.79
N GLY A 41 5.11 -1.86 -2.63
CA GLY A 41 5.16 -1.68 -4.08
C GLY A 41 3.77 -1.43 -4.68
N LEU A 42 2.77 -2.21 -4.26
CA LEU A 42 1.39 -2.05 -4.73
C LEU A 42 0.74 -0.78 -4.18
N ALA A 43 0.81 -0.56 -2.85
CA ALA A 43 0.26 0.63 -2.21
C ALA A 43 0.96 1.91 -2.74
N GLY A 44 2.27 1.82 -3.02
CA GLY A 44 3.07 2.88 -3.61
C GLY A 44 2.61 3.31 -5.01
N TYR A 45 2.05 2.39 -5.81
CA TYR A 45 1.45 2.74 -7.11
C TYR A 45 0.27 3.71 -6.96
N TYR A 46 -0.48 3.59 -5.85
CA TYR A 46 -1.63 4.45 -5.54
C TYR A 46 -1.32 5.60 -4.58
N ARG A 47 -0.04 5.82 -4.21
CA ARG A 47 0.37 6.83 -3.21
C ARG A 47 -0.16 8.25 -3.48
N ARG A 48 -0.42 8.62 -4.74
CA ARG A 48 -0.96 9.95 -5.10
C ARG A 48 -2.38 10.19 -4.58
N PHE A 49 -3.08 9.13 -4.22
CA PHE A 49 -4.45 9.15 -3.71
C PHE A 49 -4.52 8.90 -2.19
N ILE A 50 -3.38 8.74 -1.53
CA ILE A 50 -3.28 8.46 -0.10
C ILE A 50 -2.54 9.63 0.56
N GLU A 51 -3.29 10.46 1.26
CA GLU A 51 -2.72 11.58 2.02
C GLU A 51 -1.75 11.05 3.07
N GLY A 52 -0.58 11.69 3.19
CA GLY A 52 0.42 11.28 4.18
C GLY A 52 1.09 9.92 3.94
N PHE A 53 0.94 9.30 2.75
CA PHE A 53 1.43 7.93 2.47
C PHE A 53 2.86 7.67 2.96
N SER A 54 3.80 8.58 2.73
CA SER A 54 5.19 8.41 3.15
C SER A 54 5.38 8.39 4.68
N LEU A 55 4.55 9.12 5.41
CA LEU A 55 4.56 9.11 6.87
C LEU A 55 3.92 7.83 7.40
N THR A 56 2.75 7.45 6.86
CA THR A 56 2.05 6.22 7.24
C THR A 56 2.91 5.01 6.96
N ALA A 57 3.47 4.84 5.75
CA ALA A 57 4.27 3.68 5.37
C ALA A 57 5.65 3.56 6.04
N LYS A 58 6.02 4.50 6.93
CA LYS A 58 7.35 4.57 7.53
C LYS A 58 7.67 3.35 8.41
N PRO A 59 6.80 2.87 9.33
CA PRO A 59 7.05 1.67 10.11
C PRO A 59 7.29 0.44 9.21
N LEU A 60 6.40 0.22 8.24
CA LEU A 60 6.55 -0.86 7.26
C LEU A 60 7.86 -0.76 6.44
N THR A 61 8.27 0.44 6.06
CA THR A 61 9.54 0.64 5.33
C THR A 61 10.75 0.23 6.18
N LYS A 62 10.72 0.46 7.50
CA LYS A 62 11.80 0.02 8.42
C LYS A 62 11.96 -1.50 8.40
N LEU A 63 10.87 -2.27 8.33
CA LEU A 63 10.90 -3.73 8.26
C LEU A 63 11.62 -4.28 7.02
N THR A 64 11.78 -3.46 5.98
CA THR A 64 12.42 -3.87 4.72
C THR A 64 13.93 -3.63 4.69
N GLN A 65 14.47 -2.89 5.67
CA GLN A 65 15.87 -2.48 5.74
C GLN A 65 16.80 -3.66 6.01
N LYS A 66 18.04 -3.57 5.50
CA LYS A 66 19.07 -4.58 5.78
C LYS A 66 19.43 -4.56 7.27
N ASN A 67 19.73 -5.72 7.83
CA ASN A 67 20.14 -5.93 9.22
C ASN A 67 19.11 -5.48 10.27
N LYS A 68 17.84 -5.32 9.89
CA LYS A 68 16.74 -5.17 10.84
C LYS A 68 16.05 -6.50 11.08
N THR A 69 15.84 -6.84 12.34
CA THR A 69 14.95 -7.93 12.74
C THR A 69 13.54 -7.59 12.28
N TYR A 70 12.86 -8.59 11.73
CA TYR A 70 11.46 -8.46 11.38
C TYR A 70 10.62 -8.68 12.65
N GLU A 71 10.02 -7.61 13.14
CA GLU A 71 9.13 -7.60 14.30
C GLU A 71 7.85 -6.88 13.88
N TRP A 72 6.71 -7.57 13.99
CA TRP A 72 5.41 -7.01 13.67
C TRP A 72 4.70 -6.64 14.97
N GLY A 73 4.68 -5.35 15.29
CA GLY A 73 4.07 -4.82 16.51
C GLY A 73 2.88 -3.90 16.21
N GLU A 74 2.49 -3.13 17.22
CA GLU A 74 1.38 -2.17 17.13
C GLU A 74 1.67 -1.06 16.10
N GLU A 75 2.91 -0.55 16.03
CA GLU A 75 3.28 0.47 15.03
C GLU A 75 3.11 -0.03 13.58
N GLU A 76 3.46 -1.30 13.33
CA GLU A 76 3.32 -1.93 12.02
C GLU A 76 1.86 -2.25 11.68
N GLU A 77 1.08 -2.70 12.66
CA GLU A 77 -0.35 -2.99 12.49
C GLU A 77 -1.16 -1.72 12.24
N GLU A 78 -0.91 -0.64 12.99
CA GLU A 78 -1.57 0.66 12.76
C GLU A 78 -1.17 1.29 11.42
N SER A 79 0.04 0.99 10.94
CA SER A 79 0.54 1.48 9.66
C SER A 79 -0.01 0.71 8.45
N PHE A 80 -0.50 -0.51 8.64
CA PHE A 80 -0.91 -1.43 7.57
C PHE A 80 -2.35 -1.20 7.14
#